data_AF-A0A517QU29-F1
#
_entry.id   AF-A0A517QU29-F1
#
_cell.length_a   1.000
_cell.length_b   1.000
_cell.length_c   1.000
_cell.angle_alpha   90.00
_cell.angle_beta   90.00
_cell.angle_gamma   90.00
#
_symmetry.space_group_name_H-M   'P 1'
#
loop_
_entity.id
_entity.type
_entity.pdbx_description
1 polymer ?
#
loop_
_entity_poly.entity_id
_entity_poly.type
_entity_poly.pdbx_seq_one_letter_code
_entity_poly.pdbx_strand_id
1 'polypeptide(L)'
;MSRVRTRKMSPELLTGNLRTTVFFLALPVLGEQVLNFLVGFYDVYLAGHLAGDIRTDATAAVGVAAYVGWLASMLFAVVGNGTTALISRAWGSDDREQANLVANRSALLSLVSGLVFMLLIIPTAPWLIGFMGLKGNAATIAVRYLRIDAIGLLFSSLSLVLAAAFRGCGDMKTPMWVFGSVSILNVIISTIFVNGWGIIPALGVDGIVTGTLIARVSGGVFILTLFAKGTSGLSLKLDQLRLRGETVRRILSIGIPSAVEGLVMWMGHAMFLRVISEIGQTEFAAHIIGVRVEAITYLPAVAYGAAAATMVGQSLGATDRDRAVKAGHEAAMQCAILGVFITLWFTLGADWIYTMMHKDQAVRAVGIPAFRIVGLFQIPLILSIVYFAAIRGAGETRFPLYVALVTTYLVRVPLGYYFGIHMGMGLMGAWVGMNADMFVRGVLATWRFWSKRWLLTKV
;
A
#
# COMPACT_ATOMS: atom_id res chain seq x y z
N MET A 1 -17.01 19.81 -31.93
CA MET A 1 -17.98 18.91 -31.26
C MET A 1 -17.37 17.53 -31.10
N SER A 2 -16.88 17.18 -29.90
CA SER A 2 -16.53 15.78 -29.58
C SER A 2 -16.95 15.50 -28.14
N ARG A 3 -18.18 15.00 -27.98
CA ARG A 3 -18.70 14.48 -26.71
C ARG A 3 -17.89 13.24 -26.34
N VAL A 4 -16.82 13.42 -25.57
CA VAL A 4 -16.23 12.31 -24.81
C VAL A 4 -17.31 11.85 -23.84
N ARG A 5 -17.89 10.68 -24.11
CA ARG A 5 -18.84 10.00 -23.23
C ARG A 5 -18.18 9.84 -21.85
N THR A 6 -18.53 10.70 -20.91
CA THR A 6 -18.41 10.42 -19.48
C THR A 6 -19.26 9.18 -19.22
N ARG A 7 -18.61 8.01 -19.17
CA ARG A 7 -19.29 6.75 -18.87
C ARG A 7 -19.91 6.91 -17.49
N LYS A 8 -21.21 6.65 -17.40
CA LYS A 8 -22.16 6.91 -16.30
C LYS A 8 -21.81 6.25 -14.93
N MET A 9 -20.60 6.39 -14.40
CA MET A 9 -20.25 5.84 -13.09
C MET A 9 -20.68 6.73 -11.92
N SER A 10 -20.71 8.06 -12.09
CA SER A 10 -21.15 9.00 -11.04
C SER A 10 -22.60 8.80 -10.55
N PRO A 11 -23.59 8.53 -11.43
CA PRO A 11 -24.93 8.18 -10.98
C PRO A 11 -24.95 6.86 -10.20
N GLU A 12 -24.26 5.82 -10.67
CA GLU A 12 -24.28 4.50 -10.02
C GLU A 12 -23.65 4.50 -8.63
N LEU A 13 -22.65 5.36 -8.37
CA LEU A 13 -22.04 5.51 -7.05
C LEU A 13 -23.02 6.05 -6.01
N LEU A 14 -23.88 6.99 -6.41
CA LEU A 14 -24.83 7.68 -5.53
C LEU A 14 -26.26 7.11 -5.56
N THR A 15 -26.65 6.38 -6.60
CA THR A 15 -28.01 5.84 -6.74
C THR A 15 -28.08 4.35 -7.08
N GLY A 16 -26.97 3.74 -7.53
CA GLY A 16 -26.93 2.33 -7.93
C GLY A 16 -26.98 1.33 -6.77
N ASN A 17 -27.10 0.04 -7.11
CA ASN A 17 -27.07 -1.04 -6.12
C ASN A 17 -25.71 -1.10 -5.44
N LEU A 18 -25.72 -0.83 -4.14
CA LEU A 18 -24.53 -0.73 -3.30
C LEU A 18 -23.61 -1.95 -3.42
N ARG A 19 -24.16 -3.17 -3.42
CA ARG A 19 -23.36 -4.41 -3.47
C ARG A 19 -22.56 -4.50 -4.75
N THR A 20 -23.24 -4.30 -5.86
CA THR A 20 -22.67 -4.36 -7.21
C THR A 20 -21.64 -3.26 -7.40
N THR A 21 -21.96 -2.05 -6.97
CA THR A 21 -21.07 -0.89 -7.07
C THR A 21 -19.77 -1.10 -6.28
N VAL A 22 -19.85 -1.53 -5.01
CA VAL A 22 -18.68 -1.83 -4.18
C VAL A 22 -17.79 -2.87 -4.86
N PHE A 23 -18.36 -3.97 -5.33
CA PHE A 23 -17.62 -5.05 -5.98
C PHE A 23 -16.86 -4.58 -7.23
N PHE A 24 -17.53 -3.83 -8.13
CA PHE A 24 -16.92 -3.34 -9.36
C PHE A 24 -15.91 -2.20 -9.16
N LEU A 25 -15.96 -1.49 -8.03
CA LEU A 25 -14.91 -0.53 -7.65
C LEU A 25 -13.69 -1.23 -7.04
N ALA A 26 -13.90 -2.27 -6.24
CA ALA A 26 -12.81 -3.00 -5.61
C ALA A 26 -12.01 -3.83 -6.63
N LEU A 27 -12.67 -4.42 -7.63
CA LEU A 27 -12.04 -5.34 -8.58
C LEU A 27 -10.83 -4.75 -9.35
N PRO A 28 -10.89 -3.53 -9.93
CA PRO A 28 -9.73 -2.91 -10.57
C PRO A 28 -8.57 -2.68 -9.59
N VAL A 29 -8.86 -2.22 -8.37
CA VAL A 29 -7.83 -1.98 -7.35
C VAL A 29 -7.21 -3.30 -6.91
N LEU A 30 -7.99 -4.38 -6.80
CA LEU A 30 -7.46 -5.71 -6.51
C LEU A 30 -6.53 -6.19 -7.63
N GLY A 31 -6.93 -6.00 -8.90
CA GLY A 31 -6.09 -6.32 -10.06
C GLY A 31 -4.75 -5.57 -10.04
N GLU A 32 -4.78 -4.27 -9.73
CA GLU A 32 -3.58 -3.45 -9.53
C GLU A 32 -2.68 -4.03 -8.43
N GLN A 33 -3.24 -4.33 -7.25
CA GLN A 33 -2.49 -4.84 -6.11
C GLN A 33 -1.85 -6.21 -6.39
N VAL A 34 -2.59 -7.10 -7.06
CA VAL A 34 -2.08 -8.43 -7.46
C VAL A 34 -0.96 -8.29 -8.48
N LEU A 35 -1.11 -7.44 -9.50
CA LEU A 35 -0.06 -7.22 -10.50
C LEU A 35 1.20 -6.63 -9.86
N ASN A 36 1.05 -5.64 -8.98
CA ASN A 36 2.17 -5.05 -8.26
C ASN A 36 2.90 -6.09 -7.38
N PHE A 37 2.14 -6.94 -6.68
CA PHE A 37 2.69 -8.03 -5.89
C PHE A 37 3.47 -9.03 -6.76
N LEU A 38 2.92 -9.44 -7.92
CA LEU A 38 3.59 -10.35 -8.84
C LEU A 38 4.89 -9.78 -9.41
N VAL A 39 4.93 -8.48 -9.74
CA VAL A 39 6.15 -7.80 -10.19
C VAL A 39 7.24 -7.87 -9.13
N GLY A 40 6.92 -7.55 -7.87
CA GLY A 40 7.90 -7.63 -6.78
C GLY A 40 8.45 -9.04 -6.57
N PHE A 41 7.62 -10.08 -6.72
CA PHE A 41 8.09 -11.46 -6.72
C PHE A 41 8.97 -11.79 -7.92
N TYR A 42 8.63 -11.27 -9.10
CA TYR A 42 9.39 -11.48 -10.32
C TYR A 42 10.77 -10.81 -10.28
N ASP A 43 10.88 -9.61 -9.72
CA ASP A 43 12.17 -8.91 -9.57
C ASP A 43 13.12 -9.67 -8.64
N VAL A 44 12.59 -10.23 -7.54
CA VAL A 44 13.36 -11.11 -6.65
C VAL A 44 13.74 -12.41 -7.35
N TYR A 45 12.83 -12.98 -8.17
CA TYR A 45 13.11 -14.15 -8.97
C TYR A 45 14.25 -13.90 -9.97
N LEU A 46 14.21 -12.79 -10.71
CA LEU A 46 15.28 -12.39 -11.64
C LEU A 46 16.60 -12.24 -10.89
N ALA A 47 16.62 -11.48 -9.79
CA ALA A 47 17.81 -11.29 -8.94
C ALA A 47 18.42 -12.63 -8.49
N GLY A 48 17.56 -13.58 -8.10
CA GLY A 48 17.95 -14.91 -7.68
C GLY A 48 18.41 -15.84 -8.80
N HIS A 49 18.16 -15.52 -10.08
CA HIS A 49 18.54 -16.35 -11.24
C HIS A 49 19.71 -15.78 -12.06
N LEU A 50 20.36 -14.71 -11.59
CA LEU A 50 21.62 -14.25 -12.18
C LEU A 50 22.71 -15.34 -12.10
N ALA A 51 23.70 -15.27 -12.99
CA ALA A 51 24.85 -16.18 -12.95
C ALA A 51 25.89 -15.75 -11.89
N GLY A 52 26.54 -16.72 -11.25
CA GLY A 52 27.71 -16.53 -10.37
C GLY A 52 27.40 -16.17 -8.91
N ASP A 53 28.45 -15.81 -8.17
CA ASP A 53 28.41 -15.51 -6.72
C ASP A 53 27.66 -14.20 -6.38
N ILE A 54 27.31 -13.41 -7.40
CA ILE A 54 26.57 -12.15 -7.26
C ILE A 54 25.10 -12.38 -6.88
N ARG A 55 24.55 -13.60 -7.02
CA ARG A 55 23.13 -13.90 -6.75
C ARG A 55 22.66 -13.52 -5.36
N THR A 56 23.42 -13.89 -4.34
CA THR A 56 23.09 -13.60 -2.93
C THR A 56 23.14 -12.11 -2.66
N ASP A 57 24.17 -11.45 -3.17
CA ASP A 57 24.36 -10.00 -3.02
C ASP A 57 23.28 -9.20 -3.75
N ALA A 58 22.92 -9.61 -4.96
CA ALA A 58 21.87 -9.03 -5.78
C ALA A 58 20.50 -9.16 -5.12
N THR A 59 20.17 -10.35 -4.63
CA THR A 59 18.87 -10.61 -3.98
C THR A 59 18.73 -9.78 -2.71
N ALA A 60 19.79 -9.70 -1.90
CA ALA A 60 19.82 -8.84 -0.71
C ALA A 60 19.67 -7.36 -1.06
N ALA A 61 20.39 -6.89 -2.10
CA ALA A 61 20.31 -5.51 -2.57
C ALA A 61 18.91 -5.12 -3.05
N VAL A 62 18.27 -5.96 -3.88
CA VAL A 62 16.90 -5.74 -4.38
C VAL A 62 15.89 -5.74 -3.24
N GLY A 63 16.04 -6.66 -2.28
CA GLY A 63 15.18 -6.69 -1.10
C GLY A 63 15.24 -5.41 -0.27
N VAL A 64 16.44 -4.90 -0.02
CA VAL A 64 16.63 -3.63 0.71
C VAL A 64 16.07 -2.44 -0.08
N ALA A 65 16.30 -2.39 -1.39
CA ALA A 65 15.74 -1.35 -2.24
C ALA A 65 14.20 -1.34 -2.21
N ALA A 66 13.56 -2.51 -2.20
CA ALA A 66 12.11 -2.63 -2.05
C ALA A 66 11.60 -2.04 -0.72
N TYR A 67 12.31 -2.25 0.39
CA TYR A 67 11.98 -1.62 1.67
C TYR A 67 12.06 -0.09 1.63
N VAL A 68 13.08 0.47 0.95
CA VAL A 68 13.18 1.93 0.79
C VAL A 68 12.06 2.47 -0.11
N GLY A 69 11.68 1.73 -1.16
CA GLY A 69 10.52 2.06 -1.99
C GLY A 69 9.21 2.03 -1.21
N TRP A 70 9.07 1.10 -0.25
CA TRP A 70 7.91 1.07 0.65
C TRP A 70 7.87 2.29 1.58
N LEU A 71 9.01 2.70 2.14
CA LEU A 71 9.13 3.95 2.91
C LEU A 71 8.74 5.18 2.07
N ALA A 72 9.17 5.24 0.81
CA ALA A 72 8.80 6.32 -0.11
C ALA A 72 7.28 6.37 -0.32
N SER A 73 6.65 5.21 -0.50
CA SER A 73 5.20 5.07 -0.69
C SER A 73 4.40 5.60 0.51
N MET A 74 4.91 5.42 1.74
CA MET A 74 4.29 6.00 2.95
C MET A 74 4.30 7.54 2.94
N LEU A 75 5.39 8.15 2.45
CA LEU A 75 5.45 9.61 2.32
C LEU A 75 4.52 10.12 1.22
N PHE A 76 4.41 9.41 0.11
CA PHE A 76 3.50 9.78 -0.97
C PHE A 76 2.02 9.61 -0.55
N ALA A 77 1.74 8.67 0.37
CA ALA A 77 0.41 8.51 0.96
C ALA A 77 -0.06 9.75 1.76
N VAL A 78 0.86 10.63 2.22
CA VAL A 78 0.49 11.95 2.77
C VAL A 78 -0.41 12.69 1.79
N VAL A 79 0.10 12.88 0.58
CA VAL A 79 -0.62 13.64 -0.44
C VAL A 79 -1.81 12.82 -0.95
N GLY A 80 -1.61 11.52 -1.20
CA GLY A 80 -2.64 10.62 -1.73
C GLY A 80 -3.91 10.56 -0.88
N ASN A 81 -3.80 10.32 0.43
CA ASN A 81 -4.98 10.20 1.30
C ASN A 81 -5.76 11.51 1.40
N GLY A 82 -5.07 12.65 1.52
CA GLY A 82 -5.70 13.96 1.50
C GLY A 82 -6.39 14.27 0.17
N THR A 83 -5.76 13.87 -0.94
CA THR A 83 -6.30 14.01 -2.30
C THR A 83 -7.61 13.23 -2.46
N THR A 84 -7.63 11.94 -2.12
CA THR A 84 -8.83 11.10 -2.24
C THR A 84 -9.97 11.64 -1.38
N ALA A 85 -9.71 12.03 -0.13
CA ALA A 85 -10.76 12.55 0.76
C ALA A 85 -11.37 13.88 0.27
N LEU A 86 -10.54 14.82 -0.18
CA LEU A 86 -11.00 16.13 -0.68
C LEU A 86 -11.70 16.02 -2.04
N ILE A 87 -11.14 15.25 -2.97
CA ILE A 87 -11.75 15.06 -4.30
C ILE A 87 -13.05 14.29 -4.17
N SER A 88 -13.12 13.20 -3.40
CA SER A 88 -14.36 12.45 -3.23
C SER A 88 -15.48 13.32 -2.66
N ARG A 89 -15.21 14.16 -1.66
CA ARG A 89 -16.22 15.11 -1.15
C ARG A 89 -16.67 16.11 -2.22
N ALA A 90 -15.74 16.80 -2.87
CA ALA A 90 -16.07 17.78 -3.90
C ALA A 90 -16.83 17.14 -5.08
N TRP A 91 -16.43 15.92 -5.45
CA TRP A 91 -17.08 15.14 -6.50
C TRP A 91 -18.51 14.74 -6.14
N GLY A 92 -18.75 14.41 -4.86
CA GLY A 92 -20.05 14.07 -4.30
C GLY A 92 -20.98 15.28 -4.20
N SER A 93 -20.46 16.47 -3.89
CA SER A 93 -21.22 17.72 -3.86
C SER A 93 -21.40 18.37 -5.25
N ASP A 94 -21.05 17.67 -6.32
CA ASP A 94 -21.02 18.14 -7.72
C ASP A 94 -20.12 19.38 -7.97
N ASP A 95 -19.21 19.68 -7.05
CA ASP A 95 -18.23 20.76 -7.17
C ASP A 95 -16.98 20.28 -7.95
N ARG A 96 -17.15 20.19 -9.27
CA ARG A 96 -16.09 19.74 -10.20
C ARG A 96 -14.90 20.67 -10.22
N GLU A 97 -15.12 21.97 -10.01
CA GLU A 97 -14.06 22.97 -10.02
C GLU A 97 -13.14 22.78 -8.81
N GLN A 98 -13.72 22.62 -7.62
CA GLN A 98 -12.94 22.34 -6.41
C GLN A 98 -12.22 20.99 -6.51
N ALA A 99 -12.86 19.96 -7.06
CA ALA A 99 -12.21 18.67 -7.30
C ALA A 99 -10.99 18.81 -8.24
N ASN A 100 -11.13 19.58 -9.32
CA ASN A 100 -10.05 19.86 -10.26
C ASN A 100 -8.92 20.68 -9.62
N LEU A 101 -9.27 21.68 -8.80
CA LEU A 101 -8.30 22.47 -8.05
C LEU A 101 -7.48 21.57 -7.12
N VAL A 102 -8.13 20.71 -6.34
CA VAL A 102 -7.43 19.76 -5.46
C VAL A 102 -6.50 18.85 -6.27
N ALA A 103 -6.95 18.32 -7.42
CA ALA A 103 -6.13 17.45 -8.27
C ALA A 103 -4.86 18.16 -8.78
N ASN A 104 -4.98 19.41 -9.25
CA ASN A 104 -3.83 20.21 -9.72
C ASN A 104 -2.84 20.52 -8.60
N ARG A 105 -3.32 20.91 -7.42
CA ARG A 105 -2.47 21.15 -6.24
C ARG A 105 -1.75 19.86 -5.80
N SER A 106 -2.45 18.75 -5.84
CA SER A 106 -1.93 17.43 -5.45
C SER A 106 -0.87 16.93 -6.43
N ALA A 107 -1.06 17.14 -7.73
CA ALA A 107 -0.07 16.82 -8.76
C ALA A 107 1.24 17.61 -8.58
N LEU A 108 1.15 18.89 -8.21
CA LEU A 108 2.35 19.68 -7.91
C LEU A 108 3.00 19.25 -6.59
N LEU A 109 2.20 18.99 -5.56
CA LEU A 109 2.70 18.48 -4.27
C LEU A 109 3.39 17.13 -4.41
N SER A 110 2.88 16.24 -5.27
CA SER A 110 3.51 14.95 -5.54
C SER A 110 4.83 15.11 -6.26
N LEU A 111 4.91 15.95 -7.29
CA LEU A 111 6.17 16.24 -7.97
C LEU A 111 7.22 16.79 -7.01
N VAL A 112 6.83 17.71 -6.11
CA VAL A 112 7.74 18.27 -5.10
C VAL A 112 8.14 17.21 -4.08
N SER A 113 7.21 16.39 -3.57
CA SER A 113 7.53 15.35 -2.59
C SER A 113 8.43 14.27 -3.19
N GLY A 114 8.19 13.85 -4.43
CA GLY A 114 9.06 12.95 -5.18
C GLY A 114 10.44 13.55 -5.43
N LEU A 115 10.53 14.84 -5.77
CA LEU A 115 11.80 15.53 -5.98
C LEU A 115 12.60 15.63 -4.69
N VAL A 116 11.97 16.02 -3.58
CA VAL A 116 12.59 16.06 -2.26
C VAL A 116 13.10 14.68 -1.86
N PHE A 117 12.31 13.63 -2.09
CA PHE A 117 12.71 12.26 -1.79
C PHE A 117 13.91 11.81 -2.63
N MET A 118 13.90 12.10 -3.94
CA MET A 118 15.02 11.81 -4.84
C MET A 118 16.31 12.52 -4.39
N LEU A 119 16.23 13.82 -4.09
CA LEU A 119 17.36 14.62 -3.64
C LEU A 119 17.89 14.19 -2.27
N LEU A 120 17.05 13.61 -1.42
CA LEU A 120 17.46 13.04 -0.15
C LEU A 120 18.15 11.69 -0.34
N ILE A 121 17.55 10.78 -1.11
CA ILE A 121 18.03 9.41 -1.26
C ILE A 121 19.37 9.31 -1.99
N ILE A 122 19.58 10.07 -3.07
CA ILE A 122 20.82 9.97 -3.86
C ILE A 122 22.09 10.15 -3.02
N PRO A 123 22.22 11.22 -2.20
CA PRO A 123 23.38 11.40 -1.33
C PRO A 123 23.34 10.48 -0.10
N THR A 124 22.18 10.19 0.49
CA THR A 124 22.11 9.38 1.72
C THR A 124 22.11 7.87 1.47
N ALA A 125 22.08 7.40 0.21
CA ALA A 125 22.02 5.98 -0.13
C ALA A 125 23.11 5.13 0.57
N PRO A 126 24.41 5.50 0.58
CA PRO A 126 25.42 4.71 1.27
C PRO A 126 25.17 4.58 2.77
N TRP A 127 24.74 5.67 3.42
CA TRP A 127 24.43 5.67 4.84
C TRP A 127 23.20 4.82 5.15
N LEU A 128 22.14 4.94 4.34
CA LEU A 128 20.91 4.17 4.51
C LEU A 128 21.15 2.67 4.34
N ILE A 129 21.90 2.27 3.30
CA ILE A 129 22.25 0.87 3.06
C ILE A 129 23.14 0.31 4.19
N GLY A 130 24.12 1.09 4.66
CA GLY A 130 24.95 0.71 5.80
C GLY A 130 24.16 0.56 7.09
N PHE A 131 23.19 1.45 7.34
CA PHE A 131 22.27 1.37 8.49
C PHE A 131 21.39 0.12 8.44
N MET A 132 21.00 -0.34 7.25
CA MET A 132 20.24 -1.58 7.06
C MET A 132 21.10 -2.85 7.15
N GLY A 133 22.40 -2.71 7.43
CA GLY A 133 23.30 -3.83 7.74
C GLY A 133 23.99 -4.48 6.54
N LEU A 134 23.81 -3.96 5.33
CA LEU A 134 24.51 -4.48 4.14
C LEU A 134 25.97 -4.02 4.13
N LYS A 135 26.87 -4.96 3.79
CA LYS A 135 28.32 -4.73 3.70
C LYS A 135 28.89 -5.30 2.39
N GLY A 136 30.10 -4.88 2.05
CA GLY A 136 30.86 -5.41 0.92
C GLY A 136 30.20 -5.13 -0.44
N ASN A 137 30.22 -6.14 -1.31
CA ASN A 137 29.73 -6.03 -2.67
C ASN A 137 28.21 -5.82 -2.75
N ALA A 138 27.42 -6.50 -1.90
CA ALA A 138 25.98 -6.29 -1.77
C ALA A 138 25.61 -4.83 -1.47
N ALA A 139 26.37 -4.16 -0.60
CA ALA A 139 26.15 -2.75 -0.29
C ALA A 139 26.40 -1.85 -1.50
N THR A 140 27.46 -2.12 -2.26
CA THR A 140 27.81 -1.35 -3.47
C THR A 140 26.72 -1.48 -4.53
N ILE A 141 26.22 -2.69 -4.75
CA ILE A 141 25.10 -2.97 -5.67
C ILE A 141 23.83 -2.23 -5.19
N ALA A 142 23.49 -2.34 -3.91
CA ALA A 142 22.29 -1.71 -3.35
C ALA A 142 22.34 -0.17 -3.44
N VAL A 143 23.50 0.45 -3.21
CA VAL A 143 23.68 1.91 -3.37
C VAL A 143 23.46 2.33 -4.81
N ARG A 144 24.04 1.61 -5.78
CA ARG A 144 23.86 1.92 -7.20
C ARG A 144 22.40 1.76 -7.61
N TYR A 145 21.78 0.63 -7.23
CA TYR A 145 20.37 0.36 -7.45
C TYR A 145 19.51 1.50 -6.90
N LEU A 146 19.70 1.86 -5.62
CA LEU A 146 18.86 2.84 -4.96
C LEU A 146 18.98 4.24 -5.58
N ARG A 147 20.18 4.63 -6.04
CA ARG A 147 20.40 5.92 -6.73
C ARG A 147 19.67 5.98 -8.07
N ILE A 148 19.67 4.89 -8.83
CA ILE A 148 18.95 4.81 -10.11
C ILE A 148 17.43 4.79 -9.84
N ASP A 149 16.99 3.99 -8.86
CA ASP A 149 15.56 3.87 -8.53
C ASP A 149 14.96 5.18 -7.98
N ALA A 150 15.77 6.01 -7.31
CA ALA A 150 15.35 7.31 -6.78
C ALA A 150 14.77 8.24 -7.86
N ILE A 151 15.27 8.17 -9.11
CA ILE A 151 14.72 8.93 -10.24
C ILE A 151 13.31 8.42 -10.57
N GLY A 152 13.09 7.10 -10.51
CA GLY A 152 11.78 6.48 -10.73
C GLY A 152 10.77 6.82 -9.63
N LEU A 153 11.23 7.08 -8.41
CA LEU A 153 10.37 7.48 -7.30
C LEU A 153 9.70 8.85 -7.52
N LEU A 154 10.33 9.77 -8.26
CA LEU A 154 9.71 11.02 -8.68
C LEU A 154 8.42 10.75 -9.46
N PHE A 155 8.48 9.90 -10.48
CA PHE A 155 7.32 9.55 -11.31
C PHE A 155 6.33 8.61 -10.61
N SER A 156 6.81 7.81 -9.66
CA SER A 156 5.97 6.97 -8.80
C SER A 156 5.10 7.82 -7.87
N SER A 157 5.66 8.89 -7.30
CA SER A 157 4.90 9.82 -6.46
C SER A 157 3.75 10.48 -7.24
N LEU A 158 4.03 10.89 -8.48
CA LEU A 158 3.04 11.47 -9.38
C LEU A 158 1.96 10.45 -9.73
N SER A 159 2.35 9.23 -10.07
CA SER A 159 1.43 8.12 -10.37
C SER A 159 0.51 7.82 -9.20
N LEU A 160 1.06 7.66 -7.99
CA LEU A 160 0.28 7.32 -6.80
C LEU A 160 -0.76 8.42 -6.47
N VAL A 161 -0.37 9.69 -6.57
CA VAL A 161 -1.25 10.80 -6.21
C VAL A 161 -2.30 11.09 -7.28
N LEU A 162 -1.95 11.01 -8.56
CA LEU A 162 -2.95 11.12 -9.63
C LEU A 162 -3.90 9.92 -9.62
N ALA A 163 -3.41 8.72 -9.30
CA ALA A 163 -4.27 7.57 -9.08
C ALA A 163 -5.24 7.83 -7.92
N ALA A 164 -4.76 8.36 -6.80
CA ALA A 164 -5.61 8.76 -5.68
C ALA A 164 -6.68 9.80 -6.08
N ALA A 165 -6.36 10.69 -7.02
CA ALA A 165 -7.30 11.65 -7.58
C ALA A 165 -8.38 11.00 -8.44
N PHE A 166 -8.00 10.10 -9.36
CA PHE A 166 -8.95 9.32 -10.16
C PHE A 166 -9.84 8.43 -9.30
N ARG A 167 -9.28 7.75 -8.28
CA ARG A 167 -10.08 6.99 -7.32
C ARG A 167 -11.07 7.90 -6.59
N GLY A 168 -10.64 9.10 -6.17
CA GLY A 168 -11.50 10.09 -5.52
C GLY A 168 -12.72 10.48 -6.37
N CYS A 169 -12.56 10.64 -7.69
CA CYS A 169 -13.67 10.90 -8.61
C CYS A 169 -14.50 9.66 -8.97
N GLY A 170 -14.13 8.48 -8.46
CA GLY A 170 -14.81 7.22 -8.69
C GLY A 170 -14.22 6.39 -9.84
N ASP A 171 -13.24 6.90 -10.58
CA ASP A 171 -12.59 6.19 -11.67
C ASP A 171 -11.47 5.27 -11.14
N MET A 172 -11.85 4.04 -10.81
CA MET A 172 -10.93 2.98 -10.38
C MET A 172 -10.23 2.29 -11.57
N LYS A 173 -10.75 2.45 -12.79
CA LYS A 173 -10.26 1.71 -13.97
C LYS A 173 -9.02 2.36 -14.55
N THR A 174 -9.00 3.68 -14.63
CA THR A 174 -7.84 4.41 -15.17
C THR A 174 -6.55 4.09 -14.41
N PRO A 175 -6.50 4.16 -13.06
CA PRO A 175 -5.32 3.72 -12.30
C PRO A 175 -4.94 2.27 -12.55
N MET A 176 -5.91 1.35 -12.57
CA MET A 176 -5.66 -0.07 -12.81
C MET A 176 -5.02 -0.33 -14.18
N TRP A 177 -5.49 0.33 -15.24
CA TRP A 177 -4.88 0.21 -16.57
C TRP A 177 -3.46 0.77 -16.57
N VAL A 178 -3.22 1.92 -15.95
CA VAL A 178 -1.87 2.50 -15.85
C VAL A 178 -0.93 1.55 -15.11
N PHE A 179 -1.25 1.18 -13.86
CA PHE A 179 -0.38 0.33 -13.06
C PHE A 179 -0.25 -1.08 -13.61
N GLY A 180 -1.30 -1.61 -14.24
CA GLY A 180 -1.24 -2.89 -14.92
C GLY A 180 -0.30 -2.86 -16.13
N SER A 181 -0.37 -1.83 -16.97
CA SER A 181 0.57 -1.63 -18.06
C SER A 181 2.00 -1.43 -17.55
N VAL A 182 2.19 -0.64 -16.49
CA VAL A 182 3.50 -0.45 -15.84
C VAL A 182 4.07 -1.76 -15.33
N SER A 183 3.24 -2.61 -14.72
CA SER A 183 3.65 -3.90 -14.18
C SER A 183 4.10 -4.86 -15.29
N ILE A 184 3.33 -4.93 -16.37
CA ILE A 184 3.68 -5.75 -17.54
C ILE A 184 4.95 -5.23 -18.22
N LEU A 185 5.05 -3.90 -18.39
CA LEU A 185 6.26 -3.28 -18.95
C LEU A 185 7.48 -3.53 -18.09
N ASN A 186 7.37 -3.47 -16.75
CA ASN A 186 8.46 -3.80 -15.84
C ASN A 186 8.96 -5.22 -16.11
N VAL A 187 8.08 -6.22 -16.04
CA VAL A 187 8.45 -7.63 -16.24
C VAL A 187 9.17 -7.83 -17.58
N ILE A 188 8.62 -7.29 -18.67
CA ILE A 188 9.20 -7.44 -20.02
C ILE A 188 10.57 -6.76 -20.09
N ILE A 189 10.64 -5.49 -19.70
CA ILE A 189 11.86 -4.68 -19.86
C ILE A 189 12.97 -5.18 -18.93
N SER A 190 12.65 -5.49 -17.67
CA SER A 190 13.60 -6.07 -16.71
C SER A 190 14.17 -7.39 -17.21
N THR A 191 13.35 -8.27 -17.80
CA THR A 191 13.84 -9.54 -18.40
C THR A 191 14.82 -9.30 -19.55
N ILE A 192 14.48 -8.36 -20.44
CA ILE A 192 15.32 -8.00 -21.59
C ILE A 192 16.68 -7.50 -21.13
N PHE A 193 16.71 -6.56 -20.18
CA PHE A 193 17.97 -5.97 -19.72
C PHE A 193 18.79 -6.89 -18.81
N VAL A 194 18.15 -7.77 -18.03
CA VAL A 194 18.87 -8.74 -17.19
C VAL A 194 19.61 -9.75 -18.06
N ASN A 195 18.92 -10.35 -19.04
CA ASN A 195 19.49 -11.42 -19.87
C ASN A 195 20.28 -10.90 -21.08
N GLY A 196 20.06 -9.65 -21.47
CA GLY A 196 20.48 -9.13 -22.76
C GLY A 196 19.60 -9.66 -23.89
N TRP A 197 19.41 -8.85 -24.94
CA TRP A 197 18.70 -9.30 -26.15
C TRP A 197 19.34 -8.66 -27.38
N GLY A 198 19.91 -9.50 -28.25
CA GLY A 198 20.48 -9.07 -29.52
C GLY A 198 21.66 -8.12 -29.31
N ILE A 199 21.43 -6.82 -29.56
CA ILE A 199 22.44 -5.75 -29.43
C ILE A 199 22.54 -5.23 -27.98
N ILE A 200 21.53 -5.48 -27.15
CA ILE A 200 21.50 -5.01 -25.77
C ILE A 200 22.35 -5.95 -24.90
N PRO A 201 23.44 -5.46 -24.28
CA PRO A 201 24.26 -6.28 -23.39
C PRO A 201 23.50 -6.65 -22.11
N ALA A 202 23.82 -7.79 -21.53
CA ALA A 202 23.27 -8.22 -20.24
C ALA A 202 23.76 -7.29 -19.13
N LEU A 203 22.83 -6.54 -18.51
CA LEU A 203 23.13 -5.59 -17.43
C LEU A 203 23.07 -6.24 -16.03
N GLY A 204 22.67 -7.52 -15.94
CA GLY A 204 22.53 -8.22 -14.67
C GLY A 204 21.60 -7.46 -13.72
N VAL A 205 22.07 -7.13 -12.51
CA VAL A 205 21.25 -6.46 -11.48
C VAL A 205 20.80 -5.07 -11.92
N ASP A 206 21.60 -4.38 -12.73
CA ASP A 206 21.22 -3.07 -13.25
C ASP A 206 20.08 -3.15 -14.25
N GLY A 207 19.89 -4.32 -14.89
CA GLY A 207 18.75 -4.54 -15.76
C GLY A 207 17.43 -4.49 -15.01
N ILE A 208 17.40 -5.00 -13.76
CA ILE A 208 16.22 -4.99 -12.91
C ILE A 208 15.83 -3.55 -12.54
N VAL A 209 16.78 -2.74 -12.07
CA VAL A 209 16.49 -1.35 -11.71
C VAL A 209 16.17 -0.49 -12.92
N THR A 210 16.82 -0.73 -14.05
CA THR A 210 16.58 0.02 -15.29
C THR A 210 15.18 -0.28 -15.82
N GLY A 211 14.75 -1.54 -15.82
CA GLY A 211 13.39 -1.91 -16.17
C GLY A 211 12.35 -1.31 -15.24
N THR A 212 12.62 -1.33 -13.92
CA THR A 212 11.77 -0.68 -12.92
C THR A 212 11.67 0.83 -13.13
N LEU A 213 12.79 1.50 -13.41
CA LEU A 213 12.85 2.94 -13.69
C LEU A 213 12.02 3.28 -14.93
N ILE A 214 12.23 2.59 -16.05
CA ILE A 214 11.50 2.85 -17.30
C ILE A 214 10.00 2.61 -17.09
N ALA A 215 9.63 1.54 -16.39
CA ALA A 215 8.24 1.26 -16.04
C ALA A 215 7.62 2.39 -15.19
N ARG A 216 8.32 2.88 -14.17
CA ARG A 216 7.83 3.98 -13.32
C ARG A 216 7.73 5.31 -14.08
N VAL A 217 8.70 5.64 -14.91
CA VAL A 217 8.68 6.85 -15.75
C VAL A 217 7.52 6.79 -16.73
N SER A 218 7.37 5.67 -17.46
CA SER A 218 6.26 5.49 -18.40
C SER A 218 4.89 5.57 -17.72
N GLY A 219 4.74 4.99 -16.53
CA GLY A 219 3.53 5.11 -15.70
C GLY A 219 3.21 6.55 -15.34
N GLY A 220 4.20 7.29 -14.83
CA GLY A 220 4.05 8.70 -14.44
C GLY A 220 3.72 9.60 -15.62
N VAL A 221 4.35 9.38 -16.77
CA VAL A 221 4.06 10.11 -18.01
C VAL A 221 2.66 9.76 -18.52
N PHE A 222 2.28 8.48 -18.50
CA PHE A 222 0.99 8.03 -19.02
C PHE A 222 -0.18 8.60 -18.20
N ILE A 223 -0.12 8.49 -16.87
CA ILE A 223 -1.18 9.02 -16.00
C ILE A 223 -1.24 10.55 -16.00
N LEU A 224 -0.10 11.24 -16.12
CA LEU A 224 -0.06 12.68 -16.31
C LEU A 224 -0.70 13.07 -17.65
N THR A 225 -0.48 12.30 -18.72
CA THR A 225 -1.10 12.55 -20.02
C THR A 225 -2.62 12.39 -19.96
N LEU A 226 -3.12 11.38 -19.26
CA LEU A 226 -4.57 11.19 -19.05
C LEU A 226 -5.17 12.34 -18.25
N PHE A 227 -4.49 12.77 -17.18
CA PHE A 227 -4.90 13.94 -16.40
C PHE A 227 -4.87 15.23 -17.24
N ALA A 228 -3.85 15.44 -18.06
CA ALA A 228 -3.76 16.60 -18.95
C ALA A 228 -4.87 16.63 -20.01
N LYS A 229 -5.33 15.46 -20.47
CA LYS A 229 -6.42 15.31 -21.45
C LYS A 229 -7.82 15.52 -20.87
N GLY A 230 -7.97 15.73 -19.57
CA GLY A 230 -9.29 15.92 -18.96
C GLY A 230 -10.03 14.61 -18.65
N THR A 231 -9.33 13.48 -18.55
CA THR A 231 -9.95 12.17 -18.28
C THR A 231 -10.77 12.22 -17.00
N SER A 232 -11.98 11.64 -17.06
CA SER A 232 -12.90 11.55 -15.92
C SER A 232 -13.26 12.90 -15.30
N GLY A 233 -13.17 14.00 -16.07
CA GLY A 233 -13.54 15.36 -15.65
C GLY A 233 -12.48 16.07 -14.81
N LEU A 234 -11.28 15.49 -14.68
CA LEU A 234 -10.12 16.11 -14.06
C LEU A 234 -9.12 16.50 -15.16
N SER A 235 -8.72 17.77 -15.18
CA SER A 235 -7.90 18.41 -16.21
C SER A 235 -6.75 19.21 -15.60
N LEU A 236 -5.59 19.13 -16.24
CA LEU A 236 -4.44 19.96 -15.89
C LEU A 236 -4.71 21.42 -16.24
N LYS A 237 -4.63 22.29 -15.23
CA LYS A 237 -4.80 23.75 -15.35
C LYS A 237 -3.56 24.42 -14.76
N LEU A 238 -2.72 24.99 -15.64
CA LEU A 238 -1.40 25.52 -15.25
C LEU A 238 -1.50 26.66 -14.22
N ASP A 239 -2.54 27.48 -14.29
CA ASP A 239 -2.84 28.55 -13.34
C ASP A 239 -3.19 28.04 -11.91
N GLN A 240 -3.66 26.79 -11.83
CA GLN A 240 -3.99 26.11 -10.58
C GLN A 240 -2.78 25.41 -9.93
N LEU A 241 -1.61 25.39 -10.57
CA LEU A 241 -0.37 24.82 -10.03
C LEU A 241 0.34 25.80 -9.08
N ARG A 242 0.05 25.72 -7.78
CA ARG A 242 0.84 26.43 -6.74
C ARG A 242 0.86 25.63 -5.43
N LEU A 243 1.95 25.76 -4.68
CA LEU A 243 2.25 25.02 -3.45
C LEU A 243 1.72 25.68 -2.15
N ARG A 244 0.95 26.75 -2.28
CA ARG A 244 0.44 27.54 -1.15
C ARG A 244 -1.06 27.72 -1.28
N GLY A 245 -1.71 27.94 -0.13
CA GLY A 245 -3.15 28.20 -0.03
C GLY A 245 -3.87 27.19 0.83
N GLU A 246 -5.15 27.45 1.04
CA GLU A 246 -6.01 26.67 1.92
C GLU A 246 -6.14 25.20 1.47
N THR A 247 -6.28 24.96 0.16
CA THR A 247 -6.39 23.60 -0.39
C THR A 247 -5.18 22.74 -0.05
N VAL A 248 -3.96 23.27 -0.16
CA VAL A 248 -2.72 22.56 0.20
C VAL A 248 -2.70 22.27 1.70
N ARG A 249 -3.07 23.23 2.54
CA ARG A 249 -3.16 23.04 3.99
C ARG A 249 -4.15 21.95 4.36
N ARG A 250 -5.31 21.89 3.69
CA ARG A 250 -6.32 20.84 3.89
C ARG A 250 -5.80 19.46 3.48
N ILE A 251 -5.17 19.33 2.31
CA ILE A 251 -4.53 18.09 1.85
C ILE A 251 -3.54 17.58 2.91
N LEU A 252 -2.63 18.45 3.36
CA LEU A 252 -1.60 18.08 4.34
C LEU A 252 -2.19 17.79 5.74
N SER A 253 -3.25 18.50 6.16
CA SER A 253 -3.89 18.26 7.46
C SER A 253 -4.52 16.87 7.59
N ILE A 254 -4.95 16.29 6.47
CA ILE A 254 -5.48 14.92 6.37
C ILE A 254 -4.31 13.94 6.16
N GLY A 255 -3.39 14.30 5.27
CA GLY A 255 -2.25 13.49 4.88
C GLY A 255 -1.24 13.20 5.98
N ILE A 256 -0.81 14.23 6.71
CA ILE A 256 0.27 14.13 7.70
C ILE A 256 -0.09 13.10 8.80
N PRO A 257 -1.27 13.13 9.45
CA PRO A 257 -1.63 12.10 10.43
C PRO A 257 -1.59 10.68 9.86
N SER A 258 -1.98 10.50 8.58
CA SER A 258 -1.95 9.19 7.93
C SER A 258 -0.51 8.68 7.69
N ALA A 259 0.44 9.57 7.41
CA ALA A 259 1.84 9.17 7.29
C ALA A 259 2.50 8.92 8.63
N VAL A 260 2.14 9.69 9.67
CA VAL A 260 2.56 9.38 11.04
C VAL A 260 2.01 8.02 11.48
N GLU A 261 0.77 7.67 11.10
CA GLU A 261 0.19 6.35 11.33
C GLU A 261 1.04 5.26 10.65
N GLY A 262 1.43 5.46 9.38
CA GLY A 262 2.32 4.56 8.65
C GLY A 262 3.69 4.39 9.33
N LEU A 263 4.33 5.50 9.74
CA LEU A 263 5.61 5.48 10.45
C LEU A 263 5.53 4.78 11.80
N VAL A 264 4.44 4.99 12.55
CA VAL A 264 4.15 4.29 13.80
C VAL A 264 4.07 2.78 13.56
N MET A 265 3.35 2.34 12.53
CA MET A 265 3.26 0.92 12.18
C MET A 265 4.59 0.33 11.70
N TRP A 266 5.38 1.12 10.96
CA TRP A 266 6.70 0.72 10.47
C TRP A 266 7.68 0.50 11.64
N MET A 267 7.79 1.49 12.53
CA MET A 267 8.62 1.41 13.74
C MET A 267 8.15 0.28 14.66
N GLY A 268 6.84 0.09 14.77
CA GLY A 268 6.22 -1.02 15.47
C GLY A 268 6.65 -2.40 14.95
N HIS A 269 6.65 -2.58 13.63
CA HIS A 269 7.16 -3.80 13.01
C HIS A 269 8.64 -4.01 13.28
N ALA A 270 9.46 -2.96 13.19
CA ALA A 270 10.89 -3.05 13.49
C ALA A 270 11.14 -3.48 14.95
N MET A 271 10.39 -2.92 15.92
CA MET A 271 10.47 -3.35 17.32
C MET A 271 10.01 -4.79 17.51
N PHE A 272 8.91 -5.20 16.87
CA PHE A 272 8.41 -6.57 16.96
C PHE A 272 9.39 -7.58 16.35
N LEU A 273 10.05 -7.23 15.24
CA LEU A 273 11.11 -8.05 14.65
C LEU A 273 12.30 -8.23 15.59
N ARG A 274 12.67 -7.20 16.37
CA ARG A 274 13.71 -7.34 17.41
C ARG A 274 13.32 -8.36 18.47
N VAL A 275 12.07 -8.30 18.97
CA VAL A 275 11.56 -9.29 19.92
C VAL A 275 11.69 -10.71 19.34
N ILE A 276 11.31 -10.92 18.08
CA ILE A 276 11.43 -12.24 17.45
C ILE A 276 12.90 -12.66 17.27
N SER A 277 13.79 -11.74 16.93
CA SER A 277 15.22 -12.04 16.79
C SER A 277 15.88 -12.44 18.11
N GLU A 278 15.38 -11.94 19.25
CA GLU A 278 15.82 -12.35 20.58
C GLU A 278 15.33 -13.75 20.97
N ILE A 279 14.20 -14.20 20.43
CA ILE A 279 13.67 -15.56 20.67
C ILE A 279 14.57 -16.60 20.00
N GLY A 280 14.92 -16.40 18.72
CA GLY A 280 15.80 -17.33 18.01
C GLY A 280 15.81 -17.16 16.49
N GLN A 281 16.85 -17.72 15.86
CA GLN A 281 17.06 -17.68 14.41
C GLN A 281 16.00 -18.50 13.65
N THR A 282 15.61 -19.65 14.19
CA THR A 282 14.59 -20.53 13.61
C THR A 282 13.21 -19.86 13.60
N GLU A 283 12.87 -19.19 14.70
CA GLU A 283 11.65 -18.41 14.89
C GLU A 283 11.60 -17.20 13.97
N PHE A 284 12.75 -16.51 13.83
CA PHE A 284 12.89 -15.42 12.88
C PHE A 284 12.64 -15.87 11.45
N ALA A 285 13.25 -16.98 11.02
CA ALA A 285 13.03 -17.54 9.67
C ALA A 285 11.56 -17.92 9.45
N ALA A 286 10.94 -18.58 10.43
CA ALA A 286 9.53 -18.94 10.39
C ALA A 286 8.62 -17.71 10.31
N HIS A 287 8.91 -16.65 11.07
CA HIS A 287 8.17 -15.39 11.01
C HIS A 287 8.19 -14.75 9.64
N ILE A 288 9.36 -14.65 9.00
CA ILE A 288 9.51 -14.04 7.67
C ILE A 288 8.69 -14.79 6.63
N ILE A 289 8.68 -16.13 6.67
CA ILE A 289 7.82 -16.96 5.81
C ILE A 289 6.34 -16.63 6.08
N GLY A 290 5.95 -16.64 7.35
CA GLY A 290 4.58 -16.40 7.78
C GLY A 290 4.04 -15.03 7.32
N VAL A 291 4.76 -13.95 7.59
CA VAL A 291 4.33 -12.58 7.20
C VAL A 291 4.30 -12.42 5.67
N ARG A 292 5.19 -13.10 4.93
CA ARG A 292 5.17 -13.05 3.47
C ARG A 292 3.91 -13.66 2.88
N VAL A 293 3.40 -14.73 3.47
CA VAL A 293 2.12 -15.34 3.07
C VAL A 293 0.95 -14.50 3.59
N GLU A 294 1.02 -14.00 4.82
CA GLU A 294 0.02 -13.10 5.41
C GLU A 294 -0.20 -11.82 4.57
N ALA A 295 0.85 -11.31 3.90
CA ALA A 295 0.77 -10.14 3.03
C ALA A 295 -0.32 -10.24 1.95
N ILE A 296 -0.71 -11.46 1.54
CA ILE A 296 -1.78 -11.70 0.59
C ILE A 296 -3.13 -11.16 1.10
N THR A 297 -3.37 -11.18 2.41
CA THR A 297 -4.60 -10.64 3.04
C THR A 297 -4.76 -9.14 2.81
N TYR A 298 -3.66 -8.41 2.68
CA TYR A 298 -3.70 -6.96 2.47
C TYR A 298 -4.19 -6.60 1.06
N LEU A 299 -4.03 -7.49 0.07
CA LEU A 299 -4.44 -7.21 -1.32
C LEU A 299 -5.95 -6.91 -1.44
N PRO A 300 -6.87 -7.81 -1.02
CA PRO A 300 -8.30 -7.50 -1.03
C PRO A 300 -8.66 -6.40 -0.03
N ALA A 301 -8.04 -6.37 1.14
CA ALA A 301 -8.37 -5.38 2.18
C ALA A 301 -8.10 -3.94 1.71
N VAL A 302 -6.98 -3.69 1.03
CA VAL A 302 -6.67 -2.39 0.42
C VAL A 302 -7.62 -2.07 -0.73
N ALA A 303 -7.98 -3.06 -1.55
CA ALA A 303 -8.90 -2.88 -2.67
C ALA A 303 -10.31 -2.45 -2.22
N TYR A 304 -10.89 -3.19 -1.28
CA TYR A 304 -12.18 -2.84 -0.69
C TYR A 304 -12.09 -1.56 0.17
N GLY A 305 -10.96 -1.32 0.82
CA GLY A 305 -10.71 -0.07 1.54
C GLY A 305 -10.72 1.17 0.64
N ALA A 306 -10.13 1.08 -0.56
CA ALA A 306 -10.14 2.18 -1.54
C ALA A 306 -11.56 2.44 -2.10
N ALA A 307 -12.32 1.39 -2.37
CA ALA A 307 -13.73 1.49 -2.76
C ALA A 307 -14.57 2.14 -1.65
N ALA A 308 -14.40 1.69 -0.40
CA ALA A 308 -15.08 2.25 0.76
C ALA A 308 -14.74 3.72 0.96
N ALA A 309 -13.45 4.09 0.94
CA ALA A 309 -13.00 5.47 1.10
C ALA A 309 -13.66 6.42 0.08
N THR A 310 -13.75 5.97 -1.18
CA THR A 310 -14.34 6.76 -2.27
C THR A 310 -15.85 6.90 -2.10
N MET A 311 -16.57 5.80 -1.88
CA MET A 311 -18.03 5.85 -1.72
C MET A 311 -18.44 6.64 -0.48
N VAL A 312 -17.75 6.43 0.65
CA VAL A 312 -18.01 7.19 1.88
C VAL A 312 -17.77 8.69 1.66
N GLY A 313 -16.64 9.06 1.05
CA GLY A 313 -16.31 10.47 0.78
C GLY A 313 -17.32 11.14 -0.17
N GLN A 314 -17.71 10.46 -1.26
CA GLN A 314 -18.70 10.98 -2.20
C GLN A 314 -20.11 11.07 -1.61
N SER A 315 -20.57 10.04 -0.88
CA SER A 315 -21.88 10.09 -0.22
C SER A 315 -21.95 11.20 0.83
N LEU A 316 -20.87 11.45 1.57
CA LEU A 316 -20.79 12.60 2.47
C LEU A 316 -20.82 13.95 1.73
N GLY A 317 -20.13 14.05 0.59
CA GLY A 317 -20.20 15.21 -0.29
C GLY A 317 -21.61 15.49 -0.80
N ALA A 318 -22.33 14.43 -1.16
CA ALA A 318 -23.73 14.47 -1.60
C ALA A 318 -24.73 14.65 -0.44
N THR A 319 -24.26 14.84 0.80
CA THR A 319 -25.05 14.91 2.04
C THR A 319 -25.86 13.65 2.38
N ASP A 320 -25.65 12.54 1.67
CA ASP A 320 -26.28 11.24 1.91
C ASP A 320 -25.48 10.42 2.93
N ARG A 321 -25.70 10.73 4.21
CA ARG A 321 -25.01 10.07 5.33
C ARG A 321 -25.39 8.60 5.49
N ASP A 322 -26.62 8.23 5.15
CA ASP A 322 -27.08 6.85 5.27
C ASP A 322 -26.39 5.94 4.25
N ARG A 323 -26.30 6.41 3.00
CA ARG A 323 -25.53 5.71 1.97
C ARG A 323 -24.05 5.60 2.31
N ALA A 324 -23.46 6.63 2.92
CA ALA A 324 -22.07 6.57 3.39
C ALA A 324 -21.86 5.42 4.40
N VAL A 325 -22.74 5.29 5.40
CA VAL A 325 -22.66 4.20 6.39
C VAL A 325 -22.85 2.84 5.74
N LYS A 326 -23.89 2.70 4.90
CA LYS A 326 -24.17 1.44 4.19
C LYS A 326 -22.99 1.02 3.31
N ALA A 327 -22.40 1.95 2.56
CA ALA A 327 -21.26 1.69 1.67
C ALA A 327 -20.05 1.09 2.40
N GLY A 328 -19.69 1.66 3.56
CA GLY A 328 -18.57 1.15 4.34
C GLY A 328 -18.85 -0.25 4.91
N HIS A 329 -20.08 -0.51 5.39
CA HIS A 329 -20.46 -1.85 5.85
C HIS A 329 -20.48 -2.89 4.73
N GLU A 330 -20.97 -2.53 3.55
CA GLU A 330 -21.01 -3.45 2.41
C GLU A 330 -19.60 -3.80 1.92
N ALA A 331 -18.69 -2.81 1.85
CA ALA A 331 -17.29 -3.06 1.54
C ALA A 331 -16.62 -3.96 2.59
N ALA A 332 -16.87 -3.72 3.87
CA ALA A 332 -16.35 -4.55 4.95
C ALA A 332 -16.91 -5.98 4.90
N MET A 333 -18.21 -6.15 4.63
CA MET A 333 -18.87 -7.45 4.53
C MET A 333 -18.34 -8.26 3.33
N GLN A 334 -18.27 -7.67 2.14
CA GLN A 334 -17.72 -8.36 0.96
C GLN A 334 -16.27 -8.77 1.17
N CYS A 335 -15.44 -7.90 1.76
CA CYS A 335 -14.06 -8.25 2.07
C CYS A 335 -13.95 -9.30 3.17
N ALA A 336 -14.84 -9.29 4.18
CA ALA A 336 -14.87 -10.30 5.23
C ALA A 336 -15.25 -11.70 4.70
N ILE A 337 -16.11 -11.79 3.68
CA ILE A 337 -16.39 -13.05 2.98
C ILE A 337 -15.11 -13.62 2.36
N LEU A 338 -14.31 -12.80 1.67
CA LEU A 338 -12.98 -13.20 1.21
C LEU A 338 -12.05 -13.59 2.37
N GLY A 339 -12.16 -12.87 3.49
CA GLY A 339 -11.47 -13.17 4.74
C GLY A 339 -11.77 -14.55 5.30
N VAL A 340 -12.99 -15.07 5.14
CA VAL A 340 -13.33 -16.46 5.53
C VAL A 340 -12.53 -17.46 4.70
N PHE A 341 -12.44 -17.27 3.37
CA PHE A 341 -11.64 -18.14 2.52
C PHE A 341 -10.14 -18.08 2.87
N ILE A 342 -9.61 -16.88 3.14
CA ILE A 342 -8.22 -16.71 3.59
C ILE A 342 -7.99 -17.38 4.94
N THR A 343 -8.93 -17.24 5.89
CA THR A 343 -8.88 -17.89 7.20
C THR A 343 -8.82 -19.41 7.06
N LEU A 344 -9.71 -19.98 6.25
CA LEU A 344 -9.74 -21.43 5.98
C LEU A 344 -8.44 -21.89 5.30
N TRP A 345 -7.94 -21.11 4.34
CA TRP A 345 -6.70 -21.44 3.64
C TRP A 345 -5.48 -21.40 4.57
N PHE A 346 -5.37 -20.39 5.44
CA PHE A 346 -4.26 -20.28 6.40
C PHE A 346 -4.33 -21.35 7.49
N THR A 347 -5.52 -21.69 7.98
CA THR A 347 -5.68 -22.68 9.06
C THR A 347 -5.51 -24.12 8.57
N LEU A 348 -6.15 -24.49 7.46
CA LEU A 348 -6.10 -25.86 6.91
C LEU A 348 -4.87 -26.08 6.03
N GLY A 349 -4.37 -25.03 5.36
CA GLY A 349 -3.25 -25.11 4.44
C GLY A 349 -1.88 -24.84 5.06
N ALA A 350 -1.79 -24.54 6.36
CA ALA A 350 -0.53 -24.15 7.03
C ALA A 350 0.63 -25.12 6.74
N ASP A 351 0.42 -26.42 6.89
CA ASP A 351 1.46 -27.44 6.68
C ASP A 351 1.93 -27.49 5.23
N TRP A 352 0.99 -27.40 4.29
CA TRP A 352 1.29 -27.38 2.86
C TRP A 352 2.09 -26.13 2.49
N ILE A 353 1.65 -24.96 2.96
CA ILE A 353 2.32 -23.68 2.74
C ILE A 353 3.76 -23.73 3.27
N TYR A 354 3.95 -24.13 4.54
CA TYR A 354 5.28 -24.16 5.15
C TYR A 354 6.21 -25.21 4.54
N THR A 355 5.67 -26.37 4.15
CA THR A 355 6.46 -27.42 3.46
C THR A 355 6.90 -26.97 2.07
N MET A 356 6.07 -26.21 1.36
CA MET A 356 6.44 -25.64 0.06
C MET A 356 7.50 -24.54 0.19
N MET A 357 7.47 -23.76 1.28
CA MET A 357 8.35 -22.61 1.47
C MET A 357 9.72 -22.96 2.08
N HIS A 358 9.82 -24.02 2.89
CA HIS A 358 11.06 -24.35 3.58
C HIS A 358 11.22 -25.84 3.92
N LYS A 359 12.44 -26.37 3.75
CA LYS A 359 12.72 -27.79 3.96
C LYS A 359 13.07 -28.15 5.41
N ASP A 360 13.61 -27.21 6.18
CA ASP A 360 13.99 -27.44 7.58
C ASP A 360 12.75 -27.79 8.43
N GLN A 361 12.83 -28.90 9.16
CA GLN A 361 11.78 -29.37 10.05
C GLN A 361 11.62 -28.47 11.28
N ALA A 362 12.70 -27.88 11.79
CA ALA A 362 12.65 -27.03 12.98
C ALA A 362 11.86 -25.73 12.70
N VAL A 363 12.11 -25.08 11.56
CA VAL A 363 11.38 -23.88 11.11
C VAL A 363 9.88 -24.18 10.93
N ARG A 364 9.56 -25.33 10.34
CA ARG A 364 8.16 -25.75 10.13
C ARG A 364 7.44 -26.03 11.45
N ALA A 365 8.10 -26.72 12.39
CA ALA A 365 7.53 -27.07 13.68
C ALA A 365 7.11 -25.84 14.50
N VAL A 366 7.88 -24.75 14.40
CA VAL A 366 7.58 -23.51 15.13
C VAL A 366 6.65 -22.58 14.36
N GLY A 367 6.76 -22.54 13.03
CA GLY A 367 5.96 -21.66 12.17
C GLY A 367 4.52 -22.09 11.95
N ILE A 368 4.26 -23.39 11.75
CA ILE A 368 2.92 -23.92 11.44
C ILE A 368 1.90 -23.59 12.55
N PRO A 369 2.17 -23.85 13.85
CA PRO A 369 1.22 -23.54 14.92
C PRO A 369 0.92 -22.05 15.02
N ALA A 370 1.94 -21.19 14.96
CA ALA A 370 1.78 -19.75 14.99
C ALA A 370 0.93 -19.26 13.81
N PHE A 371 1.17 -19.80 12.62
CA PHE A 371 0.45 -19.44 11.40
C PHE A 371 -1.03 -19.82 11.42
N ARG A 372 -1.36 -21.00 11.94
CA ARG A 372 -2.77 -21.41 12.13
C ARG A 372 -3.54 -20.44 13.01
N ILE A 373 -2.92 -19.96 14.11
CA ILE A 373 -3.56 -18.98 14.99
C ILE A 373 -3.81 -17.66 14.24
N VAL A 374 -2.82 -17.17 13.50
CA VAL A 374 -2.96 -15.94 12.69
C VAL A 374 -4.10 -16.04 11.69
N GLY A 375 -4.34 -17.25 11.14
CA GLY A 375 -5.48 -17.52 10.28
C GLY A 375 -6.81 -17.11 10.91
N LEU A 376 -7.00 -17.34 12.21
CA LEU A 376 -8.23 -17.00 12.93
C LEU A 376 -8.46 -15.49 13.10
N PHE A 377 -7.41 -14.67 12.96
CA PHE A 377 -7.45 -13.22 13.15
C PHE A 377 -7.45 -12.42 11.83
N GLN A 378 -7.57 -13.10 10.68
CA GLN A 378 -7.63 -12.43 9.37
C GLN A 378 -8.89 -11.57 9.20
N ILE A 379 -10.02 -11.98 9.77
CA ILE A 379 -11.26 -11.19 9.71
C ILE A 379 -11.11 -9.87 10.48
N PRO A 380 -10.70 -9.83 11.76
CA PRO A 380 -10.39 -8.57 12.46
C PRO A 380 -9.40 -7.67 11.71
N LEU A 381 -8.34 -8.25 11.14
CA LEU A 381 -7.36 -7.51 10.35
C LEU A 381 -8.02 -6.82 9.15
N ILE A 382 -8.77 -7.57 8.33
CA ILE A 382 -9.49 -7.04 7.16
C ILE A 382 -10.46 -5.94 7.56
N LEU A 383 -11.27 -6.16 8.59
CA LEU A 383 -12.23 -5.16 9.07
C LEU A 383 -11.53 -3.87 9.50
N SER A 384 -10.39 -3.98 10.18
CA SER A 384 -9.60 -2.82 10.58
C SER A 384 -9.14 -2.00 9.38
N ILE A 385 -8.61 -2.66 8.34
CA ILE A 385 -8.08 -1.99 7.14
C ILE A 385 -9.21 -1.29 6.38
N VAL A 386 -10.33 -1.98 6.14
CA VAL A 386 -11.45 -1.45 5.35
C VAL A 386 -12.13 -0.29 6.08
N TYR A 387 -12.44 -0.45 7.38
CA TYR A 387 -13.08 0.63 8.14
C TYR A 387 -12.16 1.83 8.33
N PHE A 388 -10.86 1.65 8.62
CA PHE A 388 -9.95 2.79 8.68
C PHE A 388 -9.81 3.50 7.34
N ALA A 389 -9.77 2.77 6.22
CA ALA A 389 -9.79 3.39 4.89
C ALA A 389 -11.08 4.19 4.66
N ALA A 390 -12.24 3.67 5.05
CA ALA A 390 -13.52 4.38 4.97
C ALA A 390 -13.53 5.67 5.81
N ILE A 391 -13.02 5.60 7.05
CA ILE A 391 -12.91 6.75 7.96
C ILE A 391 -11.93 7.81 7.40
N ARG A 392 -10.81 7.38 6.79
CA ARG A 392 -9.90 8.28 6.07
C ARG A 392 -10.54 8.89 4.83
N GLY A 393 -11.41 8.17 4.12
CA GLY A 393 -12.22 8.70 3.02
C GLY A 393 -13.20 9.78 3.49
N ALA A 394 -13.74 9.63 4.71
CA ALA A 394 -14.44 10.69 5.40
C ALA A 394 -13.52 11.80 5.93
N GLY A 395 -12.20 11.73 5.73
CA GLY A 395 -11.21 12.73 6.15
C GLY A 395 -10.85 12.74 7.63
N GLU A 396 -11.33 11.77 8.42
CA GLU A 396 -10.89 11.62 9.80
C GLU A 396 -9.62 10.75 9.83
N THR A 397 -8.47 11.37 10.09
CA THR A 397 -7.17 10.65 10.04
C THR A 397 -6.49 10.55 11.40
N ARG A 398 -6.93 11.32 12.39
CA ARG A 398 -6.37 11.30 13.76
C ARG A 398 -6.77 10.06 14.54
N PHE A 399 -8.02 9.59 14.40
CA PHE A 399 -8.47 8.40 15.10
C PHE A 399 -7.71 7.14 14.68
N PRO A 400 -7.55 6.82 13.37
CA PRO A 400 -6.68 5.73 12.92
C PRO A 400 -5.26 5.81 13.50
N LEU A 401 -4.66 7.01 13.50
CA LEU A 401 -3.34 7.25 14.08
C LEU A 401 -3.26 6.89 15.57
N TYR A 402 -4.20 7.38 16.39
CA TYR A 402 -4.18 7.09 17.83
C TYR A 402 -4.38 5.61 18.12
N VAL A 403 -5.29 4.94 17.37
CA VAL A 403 -5.45 3.50 17.51
C VAL A 403 -4.15 2.79 17.13
N ALA A 404 -3.50 3.17 16.03
CA ALA A 404 -2.24 2.56 15.61
C ALA A 404 -1.14 2.73 16.67
N LEU A 405 -1.01 3.91 17.28
CA LEU A 405 -0.05 4.18 18.33
C LEU A 405 -0.30 3.32 19.57
N VAL A 406 -1.53 3.32 20.08
CA VAL A 406 -1.90 2.58 21.30
C VAL A 406 -1.74 1.08 21.08
N THR A 407 -2.31 0.55 20.00
CA THR A 407 -2.32 -0.91 19.79
C THR A 407 -0.95 -1.45 19.39
N THR A 408 -0.16 -0.72 18.58
CA THR A 408 1.22 -1.15 18.28
C THR A 408 2.09 -1.18 19.55
N TYR A 409 2.14 -0.09 20.31
CA TYR A 409 3.14 0.06 21.37
C TYR A 409 2.69 -0.45 22.73
N LEU A 410 1.38 -0.46 23.01
CA LEU A 410 0.85 -0.91 24.31
C LEU A 410 0.25 -2.31 24.25
N VAL A 411 -0.03 -2.85 23.05
CA VAL A 411 -0.58 -4.20 22.88
C VAL A 411 0.41 -5.11 22.17
N ARG A 412 0.74 -4.83 20.89
CA ARG A 412 1.58 -5.73 20.07
C ARG A 412 2.95 -6.01 20.69
N VAL A 413 3.73 -4.96 20.95
CA VAL A 413 5.13 -5.12 21.42
C VAL A 413 5.19 -5.71 22.84
N PRO A 414 4.45 -5.18 23.85
CA PRO A 414 4.53 -5.70 25.20
C PRO A 414 4.00 -7.13 25.33
N LEU A 415 2.86 -7.45 24.70
CA LEU A 415 2.33 -8.81 24.73
C LEU A 415 3.21 -9.78 23.94
N GLY A 416 3.78 -9.33 22.81
CA GLY A 416 4.71 -10.13 22.03
C GLY A 416 5.95 -10.49 22.84
N TYR A 417 6.53 -9.53 23.57
CA TYR A 417 7.65 -9.73 24.47
C TYR A 417 7.28 -10.64 25.65
N TYR A 418 6.15 -10.37 26.30
CA TYR A 418 5.70 -11.12 27.46
C TYR A 418 5.41 -12.59 27.14
N PHE A 419 4.58 -12.86 26.13
CA PHE A 419 4.24 -14.23 25.76
C PHE A 419 5.39 -14.94 25.04
N GLY A 420 6.11 -14.25 24.16
CA GLY A 420 7.19 -14.85 23.37
C GLY A 420 8.44 -15.17 24.19
N ILE A 421 8.93 -14.18 24.96
CA ILE A 421 10.18 -14.29 25.71
C ILE A 421 9.92 -14.66 27.16
N HIS A 422 9.11 -13.88 27.90
CA HIS A 422 8.99 -14.06 29.35
C HIS A 422 8.28 -15.38 29.73
N MET A 423 7.21 -15.75 29.01
CA MET A 423 6.52 -17.04 29.20
C MET A 423 7.16 -18.20 28.40
N GLY A 424 8.21 -17.93 27.62
CA GLY A 424 8.92 -18.95 26.84
C GLY A 424 8.07 -19.64 25.77
N MET A 425 6.97 -19.04 25.30
CA MET A 425 6.11 -19.63 24.26
C MET A 425 6.66 -19.44 22.84
N GLY A 426 7.85 -18.84 22.71
CA GLY A 426 8.56 -18.64 21.45
C GLY A 426 7.75 -17.84 20.43
N LEU A 427 7.84 -18.22 19.14
CA LEU A 427 7.14 -17.53 18.06
C LEU A 427 5.63 -17.50 18.24
N MET A 428 5.04 -18.57 18.75
CA MET A 428 3.60 -18.67 18.98
C MET A 428 3.14 -17.60 19.98
N GLY A 429 3.87 -17.42 21.08
CA GLY A 429 3.61 -16.37 22.06
C GLY A 429 3.73 -14.96 21.46
N ALA A 430 4.79 -14.71 20.69
CA ALA A 430 4.96 -13.44 20.00
C ALA A 430 3.76 -13.13 19.08
N TRP A 431 3.28 -14.13 18.35
CA TRP A 431 2.14 -13.99 17.45
C TRP A 431 0.82 -13.84 18.20
N VAL A 432 0.65 -14.38 19.41
CA VAL A 432 -0.51 -14.06 20.27
C VAL A 432 -0.58 -12.54 20.53
N GLY A 433 0.56 -11.90 20.82
CA GLY A 433 0.62 -10.44 20.95
C GLY A 433 0.24 -9.68 19.67
N MET A 434 0.73 -10.16 18.52
CA MET A 434 0.35 -9.60 17.21
C MET A 434 -1.14 -9.74 16.92
N ASN A 435 -1.71 -10.91 17.20
CA ASN A 435 -3.12 -11.22 16.99
C ASN A 435 -4.02 -10.41 17.94
N ALA A 436 -3.60 -10.19 19.19
CA ALA A 436 -4.30 -9.32 20.13
C ALA A 436 -4.37 -7.87 19.60
N ASP A 437 -3.29 -7.35 19.04
CA ASP A 437 -3.28 -6.05 18.38
C ASP A 437 -4.22 -6.00 17.17
N MET A 438 -4.19 -7.01 16.28
CA MET A 438 -5.13 -7.11 15.15
C MET A 438 -6.59 -7.13 15.60
N PHE A 439 -6.89 -7.88 16.66
CA PHE A 439 -8.22 -7.98 17.24
C PHE A 439 -8.69 -6.64 17.80
N VAL A 440 -7.88 -6.01 18.67
CA VAL A 440 -8.21 -4.71 19.28
C VAL A 440 -8.39 -3.64 18.20
N ARG A 441 -7.53 -3.61 17.17
CA ARG A 441 -7.70 -2.70 16.02
C ARG A 441 -9.01 -2.94 15.28
N GLY A 442 -9.34 -4.20 14.98
CA GLY A 442 -10.59 -4.57 14.31
C GLY A 442 -11.81 -4.12 15.10
N VAL A 443 -11.81 -4.35 16.42
CA VAL A 443 -12.88 -3.92 17.32
C VAL A 443 -12.99 -2.38 17.36
N LEU A 444 -11.88 -1.67 17.56
CA LEU A 444 -11.88 -0.20 17.62
C LEU A 444 -12.28 0.46 16.30
N ALA A 445 -11.84 -0.09 15.16
CA ALA A 445 -12.22 0.38 13.84
C ALA A 445 -13.73 0.18 13.60
N THR A 446 -14.25 -1.01 13.92
CA THR A 446 -15.66 -1.34 13.80
C THR A 446 -16.50 -0.46 14.72
N TRP A 447 -16.13 -0.34 16.00
CA TRP A 447 -16.80 0.53 16.96
C TRP A 447 -16.82 1.99 16.50
N ARG A 448 -15.68 2.52 16.03
CA ARG A 448 -15.63 3.90 15.53
C ARG A 448 -16.54 4.10 14.34
N PHE A 449 -16.56 3.16 13.40
CA PHE A 449 -17.42 3.24 12.24
C PHE A 449 -18.91 3.20 12.63
N TRP A 450 -19.28 2.29 13.54
CA TRP A 450 -20.65 2.15 14.05
C TRP A 450 -21.11 3.35 14.89
N SER A 451 -20.18 4.02 15.58
CA SER A 451 -20.48 5.23 16.37
C SER A 451 -20.96 6.39 15.52
N LYS A 452 -20.76 6.35 14.19
CA LYS A 452 -21.13 7.40 13.22
C LYS A 452 -20.51 8.78 13.49
N ARG A 453 -19.63 8.92 14.49
CA ARG A 453 -18.96 10.19 14.84
C ARG A 453 -18.11 10.75 13.70
N TRP A 454 -17.56 9.87 12.85
CA TRP A 454 -16.80 10.24 11.66
C TRP A 454 -17.64 11.02 10.63
N LEU A 455 -18.98 10.91 10.64
CA LEU A 455 -19.88 11.69 9.77
C LEU A 455 -19.81 13.20 10.04
N LEU A 456 -19.37 13.61 11.23
CA LEU A 456 -19.27 15.02 11.64
C LEU A 456 -17.96 15.67 11.20
N THR A 457 -17.04 14.90 10.62
CA THR A 457 -15.71 15.39 10.27
C THR A 457 -15.80 16.45 9.19
N LYS A 458 -15.18 17.61 9.44
CA LYS A 458 -14.96 18.66 8.45
C LYS A 458 -13.59 18.45 7.81
N VAL A 459 -13.53 18.61 6.50
CA VAL A 459 -12.34 18.41 5.65
C VAL A 459 -11.98 19.71 5.00
#